data_AF-A0A7X7RKF4-F1
#
_entry.id   AF-A0A7X7RKF4-F1
#
_cell.length_a   1.000
_cell.length_b   1.000
_cell.length_c   1.000
_cell.angle_alpha   90.00
_cell.angle_beta   90.00
_cell.angle_gamma   90.00
#
_symmetry.space_group_name_H-M   'P 1'
#
loop_
_entity.id
_entity.type
_entity.pdbx_description
1 polymer ?
#
loop_
_entity_poly.entity_id
_entity_poly.type
_entity_poly.pdbx_seq_one_letter_code
_entity_poly.pdbx_strand_id
1 'polypeptide(L)'
;MKLRGCYTALVTPFKNGAVDFATLGQLVEMQIAAGVSGIVPVGTTGESPTVNTEEHLQIIEAVTHKVNKRCQVIAGTGANSTSEAILLSSEAAKMGVDATLQVTPYYNKPNSEGLYRHFLSVAEQSGLPIVLYNVPGRTGKEIPLEVVSRLSSHPLVLGIKEAGG
;
A
#
# COMPACT_ATOMS: atom_id res chain seq x y z
N MET A 1 4.54 15.88 2.18
CA MET A 1 3.67 15.45 1.06
C MET A 1 2.21 15.59 1.49
N LYS A 2 1.29 16.00 0.61
CA LYS A 2 -0.15 16.08 0.91
C LYS A 2 -0.92 15.17 -0.04
N LEU A 3 -1.71 14.25 0.51
CA LEU A 3 -2.57 13.34 -0.27
C LEU A 3 -3.92 14.01 -0.53
N ARG A 4 -4.29 14.22 -1.80
CA ARG A 4 -5.59 14.79 -2.19
C ARG A 4 -5.93 14.38 -3.61
N GLY A 5 -7.22 14.12 -3.86
CA GLY A 5 -7.75 13.80 -5.17
C GLY A 5 -8.02 12.31 -5.33
N CYS A 6 -7.93 11.81 -6.56
CA CYS A 6 -8.28 10.42 -6.88
C CYS A 6 -7.04 9.53 -6.88
N TYR A 7 -7.04 8.48 -6.05
CA TYR A 7 -6.01 7.45 -6.06
C TYR A 7 -6.65 6.11 -6.41
N THR A 8 -6.20 5.49 -7.48
CA THR A 8 -6.82 4.24 -7.96
C THR A 8 -6.10 3.03 -7.39
N ALA A 9 -6.84 2.18 -6.66
CA ALA A 9 -6.40 0.83 -6.33
C ALA A 9 -6.34 0.01 -7.62
N LEU A 10 -5.13 -0.18 -8.14
CA LEU A 10 -4.90 -0.74 -9.46
C LEU A 10 -5.08 -2.27 -9.42
N VAL A 11 -5.82 -2.82 -10.38
CA VAL A 11 -5.84 -4.27 -10.61
C VAL A 11 -4.49 -4.74 -11.17
N THR A 12 -4.16 -6.00 -10.96
CA THR A 12 -2.97 -6.65 -11.53
C THR A 12 -3.41 -7.53 -12.71
N PRO A 13 -3.14 -7.15 -13.97
CA PRO A 13 -3.51 -7.98 -15.12
C PRO A 13 -2.70 -9.28 -15.14
N PHE A 14 -3.36 -10.40 -15.41
CA PHE A 14 -2.74 -11.70 -15.60
C PHE A 14 -3.02 -12.26 -16.99
N LYS A 15 -2.04 -12.98 -17.55
CA LYS A 15 -2.17 -13.74 -18.78
C LYS A 15 -1.46 -15.08 -18.62
N ASN A 16 -2.17 -16.17 -18.86
CA ASN A 16 -1.66 -17.54 -18.71
C ASN A 16 -1.06 -17.84 -17.33
N GLY A 17 -1.65 -17.29 -16.26
CA GLY A 17 -1.22 -17.52 -14.88
C GLY A 17 0.01 -16.71 -14.45
N ALA A 18 0.52 -15.80 -15.28
CA ALA A 18 1.61 -14.88 -14.93
C ALA A 18 1.16 -13.43 -15.09
N VAL A 19 1.84 -12.51 -14.40
CA VAL A 19 1.58 -11.07 -14.51
C VAL A 19 1.81 -10.59 -15.95
N ASP A 20 0.82 -9.94 -16.54
CA ASP A 20 0.92 -9.31 -17.86
C ASP A 20 1.40 -7.86 -17.71
N PHE A 21 2.73 -7.69 -17.64
CA PHE A 21 3.37 -6.38 -17.49
C PHE A 21 3.09 -5.41 -18.65
N ALA A 22 2.85 -5.93 -19.87
CA ALA A 22 2.51 -5.08 -21.01
C ALA A 22 1.13 -4.44 -20.81
N THR A 23 0.13 -5.25 -20.43
CA THR A 23 -1.22 -4.77 -20.13
C THR A 23 -1.23 -3.88 -18.87
N LEU A 24 -0.46 -4.23 -17.83
CA LEU A 24 -0.27 -3.39 -16.65
C LEU A 24 0.25 -2.00 -17.02
N GLY A 25 1.27 -1.93 -17.89
CA GLY A 25 1.82 -0.67 -18.37
C GLY A 25 0.81 0.18 -19.14
N GLN A 26 -0.04 -0.43 -19.97
CA GLN A 26 -1.13 0.26 -20.67
C GLN A 26 -2.18 0.81 -19.68
N LEU A 27 -2.54 0.02 -18.67
CA LEU A 27 -3.48 0.43 -17.64
C LEU A 27 -2.94 1.64 -16.84
N VAL A 28 -1.65 1.64 -16.49
CA VAL A 28 -1.01 2.79 -15.84
C VAL A 28 -1.09 4.05 -16.70
N GLU A 29 -0.80 3.98 -18.00
CA GLU A 29 -0.94 5.14 -18.89
C GLU A 29 -2.38 5.64 -18.96
N MET A 30 -3.35 4.74 -19.01
CA MET A 30 -4.76 5.10 -19.02
C MET A 30 -5.17 5.87 -17.75
N GLN A 31 -4.72 5.43 -16.58
CA GLN A 31 -4.99 6.13 -15.32
C GLN A 31 -4.35 7.53 -15.30
N ILE A 32 -3.08 7.64 -15.75
CA ILE A 32 -2.37 8.92 -15.82
C ILE A 32 -3.09 9.88 -16.79
N ALA A 33 -3.47 9.39 -17.97
CA ALA A 33 -4.21 10.18 -18.97
C ALA A 33 -5.58 10.65 -18.45
N ALA A 34 -6.22 9.87 -17.57
CA ALA A 34 -7.46 10.25 -16.90
C ALA A 34 -7.27 11.28 -15.76
N GLY A 35 -6.03 11.66 -15.43
CA GLY A 35 -5.72 12.71 -14.47
C GLY A 35 -5.82 12.26 -13.01
N VAL A 36 -5.59 10.97 -12.70
CA VAL A 36 -5.53 10.51 -11.31
C VAL A 36 -4.40 11.20 -10.55
N SER A 37 -4.63 11.47 -9.26
CA SER A 37 -3.63 12.06 -8.37
C SER A 37 -2.56 11.06 -7.96
N GLY A 38 -2.90 9.76 -7.96
CA GLY A 38 -1.92 8.70 -7.80
C GLY A 38 -2.47 7.30 -8.06
N ILE A 39 -1.57 6.33 -8.01
CA ILE A 39 -1.84 4.92 -8.29
C ILE A 39 -1.39 4.10 -7.08
N VAL A 40 -2.21 3.11 -6.71
CA VAL A 40 -1.95 2.20 -5.59
C VAL A 40 -1.83 0.78 -6.13
N PRO A 41 -0.62 0.33 -6.53
CA PRO A 41 -0.41 -1.05 -6.97
C PRO A 41 -0.39 -2.01 -5.79
N VAL A 42 -0.75 -3.28 -6.07
CA VAL A 42 -0.70 -4.40 -5.11
C VAL A 42 -1.44 -4.12 -3.79
N GLY A 43 -2.54 -3.36 -3.85
CA GLY A 43 -3.52 -3.33 -2.77
C GLY A 43 -4.43 -4.57 -2.81
N THR A 44 -5.52 -4.56 -2.03
CA THR A 44 -6.52 -5.65 -2.08
C THR A 44 -7.08 -5.86 -3.50
N THR A 45 -7.38 -4.77 -4.22
CA THR A 45 -7.87 -4.81 -5.61
C THR A 45 -6.82 -5.31 -6.60
N GLY A 46 -5.53 -5.15 -6.28
CA GLY A 46 -4.41 -5.67 -7.05
C GLY A 46 -4.01 -7.10 -6.66
N GLU A 47 -4.87 -7.79 -5.90
CA GLU A 47 -4.71 -9.20 -5.53
C GLU A 47 -3.43 -9.50 -4.74
N SER A 48 -3.06 -8.58 -3.84
CA SER A 48 -1.87 -8.73 -2.97
C SER A 48 -1.73 -10.09 -2.26
N PRO A 49 -2.80 -10.81 -1.85
CA PRO A 49 -2.65 -12.11 -1.19
C PRO A 49 -2.25 -13.27 -2.12
N THR A 50 -2.31 -13.11 -3.44
CA THR A 50 -2.11 -14.20 -4.41
C THR A 50 -0.91 -14.01 -5.33
N VAL A 51 -0.13 -12.95 -5.12
CA VAL A 51 1.19 -12.77 -5.73
C VAL A 51 2.26 -13.09 -4.70
N ASN A 52 3.35 -13.71 -5.13
CA ASN A 52 4.47 -13.97 -4.23
C ASN A 52 5.31 -12.68 -4.00
N THR A 53 6.26 -12.70 -3.06
CA THR A 53 7.10 -11.54 -2.73
C THR A 53 7.85 -10.97 -3.94
N GLU A 54 8.36 -11.82 -4.83
CA GLU A 54 9.09 -11.38 -6.02
C GLU A 54 8.14 -10.68 -7.01
N GLU A 55 6.99 -11.30 -7.33
CA GLU A 55 5.97 -10.72 -8.20
C GLU A 55 5.45 -9.39 -7.63
N HIS A 56 5.19 -9.33 -6.33
CA HIS A 56 4.76 -8.12 -5.63
C HIS A 56 5.74 -6.97 -5.89
N LEU A 57 7.04 -7.20 -5.66
CA LEU A 57 8.09 -6.21 -5.86
C LEU A 57 8.24 -5.83 -7.35
N GLN A 58 8.18 -6.79 -8.26
CA GLN A 58 8.23 -6.53 -9.70
C GLN A 58 7.05 -5.68 -10.19
N ILE A 59 5.84 -5.91 -9.66
CA ILE A 59 4.65 -5.09 -9.98
C ILE A 59 4.85 -3.66 -9.49
N ILE A 60 5.32 -3.46 -8.26
CA ILE A 60 5.59 -2.13 -7.71
C ILE A 60 6.64 -1.41 -8.56
N GLU A 61 7.75 -2.08 -8.88
CA GLU A 61 8.83 -1.50 -9.70
C GLU A 61 8.32 -1.11 -11.09
N ALA A 62 7.61 -2.02 -11.77
CA ALA A 62 7.06 -1.77 -13.10
C ALA A 62 6.09 -0.59 -13.11
N VAL A 63 5.18 -0.50 -12.12
CA VAL A 63 4.25 0.63 -11.99
C VAL A 63 5.00 1.91 -11.69
N THR A 64 5.98 1.89 -10.78
CA THR A 64 6.75 3.08 -10.38
C THR A 64 7.57 3.63 -11.54
N HIS A 65 8.28 2.77 -12.25
CA HIS A 65 8.99 3.11 -13.47
C HIS A 65 8.03 3.70 -14.50
N LYS A 66 6.91 3.00 -14.76
CA LYS A 66 5.94 3.44 -15.76
C LYS A 66 5.35 4.80 -15.40
N VAL A 67 5.01 5.07 -14.13
CA VAL A 67 4.50 6.37 -13.68
C VAL A 67 5.51 7.48 -13.93
N ASN A 68 6.81 7.23 -13.72
CA ASN A 68 7.89 8.18 -13.98
C ASN A 68 7.61 9.58 -13.42
N LYS A 69 7.21 9.63 -12.13
CA LYS A 69 6.91 10.86 -11.37
C LYS A 69 5.77 11.74 -11.93
N ARG A 70 4.95 11.25 -12.88
CA ARG A 70 3.80 12.00 -13.44
C ARG A 70 2.61 12.09 -12.49
N CYS A 71 2.49 11.16 -11.56
CA CYS A 71 1.57 11.18 -10.42
C CYS A 71 2.23 10.45 -9.23
N GLN A 72 1.55 10.39 -8.09
CA GLN A 72 2.09 9.69 -6.91
C GLN A 72 1.89 8.18 -6.98
N VAL A 73 2.82 7.43 -6.42
CA VAL A 73 2.72 5.97 -6.23
C VAL A 73 2.68 5.65 -4.73
N ILE A 74 1.63 4.96 -4.31
CA ILE A 74 1.48 4.45 -2.94
C ILE A 74 1.51 2.92 -2.99
N ALA A 75 2.63 2.29 -2.66
CA ALA A 75 2.78 0.84 -2.78
C ALA A 75 2.00 0.08 -1.69
N GLY A 76 1.23 -0.93 -2.08
CA GLY A 76 0.47 -1.78 -1.15
C GLY A 76 1.33 -2.81 -0.41
N THR A 77 2.15 -2.37 0.54
CA THR A 77 3.12 -3.25 1.22
C THR A 77 2.70 -3.71 2.62
N GLY A 78 1.48 -3.40 3.05
CA GLY A 78 0.96 -3.90 4.33
C GLY A 78 0.75 -5.42 4.34
N ALA A 79 1.11 -6.03 5.46
CA ALA A 79 0.98 -7.48 5.69
C ALA A 79 0.51 -7.75 7.11
N ASN A 80 0.08 -8.99 7.39
CA ASN A 80 -0.26 -9.39 8.76
C ASN A 80 0.98 -9.80 9.60
N SER A 81 2.14 -9.88 8.97
CA SER A 81 3.45 -10.04 9.61
C SER A 81 4.21 -8.71 9.58
N THR A 82 4.64 -8.21 10.72
CA THR A 82 5.39 -6.94 10.81
C THR A 82 6.72 -7.01 10.05
N SER A 83 7.44 -8.12 10.13
CA SER A 83 8.72 -8.27 9.42
C SER A 83 8.55 -8.30 7.90
N GLU A 84 7.47 -8.91 7.41
CA GLU A 84 7.13 -8.93 5.99
C GLU A 84 6.75 -7.53 5.48
N ALA A 85 5.91 -6.81 6.24
CA ALA A 85 5.53 -5.44 5.90
C ALA A 85 6.75 -4.51 5.86
N ILE A 86 7.70 -4.67 6.79
CA ILE A 86 8.98 -3.94 6.78
C ILE A 86 9.79 -4.29 5.53
N LEU A 87 9.99 -5.58 5.23
CA LEU A 87 10.74 -6.03 4.05
C LEU A 87 10.18 -5.40 2.77
N LEU A 88 8.89 -5.59 2.50
CA LEU A 88 8.23 -5.08 1.30
C LEU A 88 8.32 -3.55 1.21
N SER A 89 8.12 -2.85 2.33
CA SER A 89 8.18 -1.38 2.36
C SER A 89 9.59 -0.84 2.14
N SER A 90 10.61 -1.49 2.71
CA SER A 90 12.01 -1.11 2.54
C SER A 90 12.52 -1.38 1.13
N GLU A 91 12.08 -2.46 0.48
CA GLU A 91 12.39 -2.70 -0.94
C GLU A 91 11.65 -1.69 -1.84
N ALA A 92 10.37 -1.41 -1.58
CA ALA A 92 9.62 -0.41 -2.33
C ALA A 92 10.24 1.01 -2.21
N ALA A 93 10.85 1.35 -1.07
CA ALA A 93 11.57 2.60 -0.88
C ALA A 93 12.72 2.78 -1.89
N LYS A 94 13.46 1.71 -2.19
CA LYS A 94 14.56 1.74 -3.17
C LYS A 94 14.08 2.00 -4.59
N MET A 95 12.81 1.69 -4.89
CA MET A 95 12.18 1.91 -6.20
C MET A 95 11.69 3.35 -6.38
N GLY A 96 11.68 4.16 -5.32
CA GLY A 96 11.28 5.57 -5.37
C GLY A 96 9.77 5.80 -5.35
N VAL A 97 9.00 4.93 -4.70
CA VAL A 97 7.58 5.17 -4.37
C VAL A 97 7.44 6.36 -3.42
N ASP A 98 6.28 7.01 -3.39
CA ASP A 98 6.08 8.23 -2.60
C ASP A 98 5.55 7.94 -1.19
N ALA A 99 4.84 6.82 -1.02
CA ALA A 99 4.36 6.31 0.27
C ALA A 99 4.04 4.81 0.18
N THR A 100 3.66 4.21 1.30
CA THR A 100 3.10 2.85 1.34
C THR A 100 1.69 2.83 1.93
N LEU A 101 0.88 1.83 1.54
CA LEU A 101 -0.45 1.56 2.08
C LEU A 101 -0.38 0.34 3.01
N GLN A 102 -0.66 0.56 4.29
CA GLN A 102 -0.50 -0.41 5.37
C GLN A 102 -1.86 -0.95 5.83
N VAL A 103 -2.28 -2.09 5.28
CA VAL A 103 -3.49 -2.78 5.73
C VAL A 103 -3.34 -3.26 7.17
N THR A 104 -4.42 -3.15 7.94
CA THR A 104 -4.50 -3.75 9.27
C THR A 104 -4.16 -5.25 9.21
N PRO A 105 -3.29 -5.79 10.09
CA PRO A 105 -3.01 -7.21 10.14
C PRO A 105 -4.30 -8.05 10.21
N TYR A 106 -4.53 -8.80 9.13
CA TYR A 106 -5.68 -9.66 8.92
C TYR A 106 -5.39 -11.07 9.43
N TYR A 107 -6.47 -11.83 9.70
CA TYR A 107 -6.44 -13.20 10.26
C TYR A 107 -5.98 -13.27 11.73
N ASN A 108 -4.80 -12.74 12.06
CA ASN A 108 -4.20 -12.84 13.41
C ASN A 108 -4.73 -11.82 14.43
N LYS A 109 -5.42 -10.75 14.00
CA LYS A 109 -6.21 -9.82 14.83
C LYS A 109 -5.47 -9.29 16.07
N PRO A 110 -4.37 -8.54 15.91
CA PRO A 110 -3.64 -7.96 17.04
C PRO A 110 -4.51 -7.00 17.87
N ASN A 111 -4.13 -6.82 19.14
CA ASN A 111 -4.75 -5.82 20.02
C ASN A 111 -4.32 -4.39 19.65
N SER A 112 -4.89 -3.37 20.31
CA SER A 112 -4.60 -1.95 20.01
C SER A 112 -3.11 -1.60 20.08
N GLU A 113 -2.40 -2.10 21.10
CA GLU A 113 -0.97 -1.84 21.26
C GLU A 113 -0.14 -2.56 20.18
N GLY A 114 -0.55 -3.77 19.80
CA GLY A 114 0.04 -4.50 18.68
C GLY A 114 -0.12 -3.77 17.36
N LEU A 115 -1.30 -3.22 17.07
CA LEU A 115 -1.54 -2.37 15.90
C LEU A 115 -0.65 -1.13 15.91
N TYR A 116 -0.61 -0.42 17.03
CA TYR A 116 0.25 0.76 17.18
C TYR A 116 1.72 0.43 16.88
N ARG A 117 2.27 -0.61 17.51
CA ARG A 117 3.66 -1.02 17.32
C ARG A 117 3.93 -1.53 15.91
N HIS A 118 3.00 -2.26 15.30
CA HIS A 118 3.12 -2.74 13.93
C HIS A 118 3.30 -1.57 12.96
N PHE A 119 2.37 -0.62 12.96
CA PHE A 119 2.44 0.54 12.05
C PHE A 119 3.63 1.44 12.33
N LEU A 120 3.95 1.69 13.61
CA LEU A 120 5.12 2.48 13.98
C LEU A 120 6.42 1.83 13.48
N SER A 121 6.58 0.52 13.68
CA SER A 121 7.77 -0.22 13.23
C SER A 121 7.95 -0.15 11.71
N VAL A 122 6.86 -0.27 10.95
CA VAL A 122 6.91 -0.16 9.48
C VAL A 122 7.29 1.26 9.05
N ALA A 123 6.68 2.29 9.66
CA ALA A 123 7.00 3.68 9.35
C ALA A 123 8.48 4.01 9.62
N GLU A 124 8.99 3.64 10.79
CA GLU A 124 10.36 3.95 11.21
C GLU A 124 11.42 3.18 10.41
N GLN A 125 11.17 1.91 10.08
CA GLN A 125 12.17 1.05 9.44
C GLN A 125 12.16 1.13 7.91
N SER A 126 11.03 1.47 7.28
CA SER A 126 10.98 1.66 5.83
C SER A 126 11.53 3.01 5.38
N GLY A 127 11.53 4.01 6.27
CA GLY A 127 11.93 5.38 5.93
C GLY A 127 10.96 6.10 4.99
N LEU A 128 9.80 5.50 4.69
CA LEU A 128 8.76 6.07 3.83
C LEU A 128 7.56 6.55 4.65
N PRO A 129 6.85 7.59 4.16
CA PRO A 129 5.53 7.91 4.67
C PRO A 129 4.56 6.73 4.46
N ILE A 130 3.69 6.48 5.43
CA ILE A 130 2.67 5.42 5.40
C ILE A 130 1.26 6.00 5.40
N VAL A 131 0.34 5.27 4.77
CA VAL A 131 -1.11 5.48 4.84
C VAL A 131 -1.70 4.25 5.51
N LEU A 132 -2.35 4.45 6.66
CA LEU A 132 -3.06 3.37 7.34
C LEU A 132 -4.23 2.90 6.48
N TYR A 133 -4.56 1.61 6.51
CA TYR A 133 -5.72 1.09 5.80
C TYR A 133 -6.59 0.24 6.73
N ASN A 134 -7.71 0.85 7.11
CA ASN A 134 -8.74 0.25 7.94
C ASN A 134 -9.83 -0.33 7.04
N VAL A 135 -10.04 -1.64 7.13
CA VAL A 135 -11.02 -2.38 6.32
C VAL A 135 -11.55 -3.59 7.12
N PRO A 136 -12.28 -3.34 8.23
CA PRO A 136 -12.67 -4.38 9.19
C PRO A 136 -13.46 -5.53 8.55
N GLY A 137 -14.24 -5.26 7.49
CA GLY A 137 -14.95 -6.29 6.73
C GLY A 137 -14.05 -7.34 6.06
N ARG A 138 -12.74 -7.07 5.91
CA ARG A 138 -11.75 -8.01 5.36
C ARG A 138 -10.73 -8.48 6.40
N THR A 139 -10.40 -7.65 7.37
CA THR A 139 -9.36 -7.93 8.37
C THR A 139 -9.92 -8.61 9.62
N GLY A 140 -11.21 -8.43 9.88
CA GLY A 140 -11.86 -8.83 11.14
C GLY A 140 -11.36 -8.04 12.35
N LYS A 141 -10.69 -6.90 12.11
CA LYS A 141 -10.16 -5.99 13.13
C LYS A 141 -10.19 -4.56 12.61
N GLU A 142 -10.86 -3.68 13.34
CA GLU A 142 -10.82 -2.23 13.13
C GLU A 142 -9.57 -1.62 13.77
N ILE A 143 -9.04 -0.55 13.19
CA ILE A 143 -8.04 0.32 13.84
C ILE A 143 -8.78 1.28 14.80
N PRO A 144 -8.64 1.12 16.13
CA PRO A 144 -9.36 1.97 17.08
C PRO A 144 -8.90 3.43 16.99
N LEU A 145 -9.81 4.38 17.26
CA LEU A 145 -9.51 5.82 17.22
C LEU A 145 -8.33 6.22 18.12
N GLU A 146 -8.15 5.55 19.26
CA GLU A 146 -7.00 5.78 20.14
C GLU A 146 -5.66 5.48 19.45
N VAL A 147 -5.62 4.44 18.60
CA VAL A 147 -4.44 4.05 17.82
C VAL A 147 -4.21 5.04 16.69
N VAL A 148 -5.27 5.43 15.98
CA VAL A 148 -5.20 6.47 14.93
C VAL A 148 -4.70 7.79 15.51
N SER A 149 -5.24 8.23 16.65
CA SER A 149 -4.83 9.46 17.33
C SER A 149 -3.35 9.43 17.72
N ARG A 150 -2.87 8.32 18.30
CA ARG A 150 -1.46 8.16 18.66
C ARG A 150 -0.54 8.15 17.43
N LEU A 151 -0.96 7.51 16.34
CA LEU A 151 -0.16 7.47 15.11
C LEU A 151 -0.17 8.79 14.35
N SER A 152 -1.26 9.56 14.43
CA SER A 152 -1.42 10.83 13.69
C SER A 152 -0.40 11.91 14.07
N SER A 153 0.22 11.82 15.26
CA SER A 153 1.30 12.71 15.66
C SER A 153 2.66 12.34 15.06
N HIS A 154 2.80 11.16 14.44
CA HIS A 154 4.05 10.72 13.85
C HIS A 154 4.21 11.32 12.43
N PRO A 155 5.35 11.95 12.10
CA PRO A 155 5.51 12.71 10.85
C PRO A 155 5.44 11.85 9.58
N LEU A 156 5.71 10.54 9.69
CA LEU A 156 5.59 9.59 8.59
C LEU A 156 4.18 9.01 8.42
N VAL A 157 3.21 9.29 9.29
CA VAL A 157 1.83 8.80 9.12
C VAL A 157 1.01 9.88 8.41
N LEU A 158 0.75 9.70 7.10
CA LEU A 158 0.11 10.73 6.26
C LEU A 158 -1.41 10.76 6.36
N GLY A 159 -2.03 9.66 6.77
CA GLY A 159 -3.47 9.56 6.85
C GLY A 159 -3.97 8.12 6.90
N ILE A 160 -5.27 7.97 6.66
CA ILE A 160 -5.98 6.70 6.69
C ILE A 160 -6.87 6.56 5.46
N LYS A 161 -6.78 5.41 4.80
CA LYS A 161 -7.79 4.90 3.88
C LYS A 161 -8.84 4.19 4.73
N GLU A 162 -9.95 4.87 4.97
CA GLU A 162 -11.08 4.34 5.75
C GLU A 162 -12.07 3.62 4.82
N ALA A 163 -12.28 2.33 5.07
CA ALA A 163 -13.16 1.47 4.27
C ALA A 163 -14.09 0.61 5.14
N GLY A 164 -14.37 1.06 6.37
CA GLY A 164 -15.37 0.47 7.27
C GLY A 164 -16.83 0.78 6.89
N GLY A 165 -17.07 1.81 6.08
CA GLY A 165 -18.40 2.36 5.78
C GLY A 165 -18.70 3.61 6.60
#